data_AF-A0A7S0E3W6-F1
#
_entry.id   AF-A0A7S0E3W6-F1
#
_cell.length_a   1.000
_cell.length_b   1.000
_cell.length_c   1.000
_cell.angle_alpha   90.00
_cell.angle_beta   90.00
_cell.angle_gamma   90.00
#
_symmetry.space_group_name_H-M   'P 1'
#
loop_
_entity.id
_entity.type
_entity.pdbx_description
1 polymer ?
#
loop_
_entity_poly.entity_id
_entity_poly.type
_entity_poly.pdbx_seq_one_letter_code
_entity_poly.pdbx_strand_id
1 'polypeptide(L)'
;AAARRETKRPRREPSLRPQVAPSRSSARIEGASAPEIFIEAETGRGNVTVGGDGGARMAASLAQERESTRSAASAALDPLAAFGLGAMPASESELLDGEREAYAALRAAKNARAGEEGTAAYHIAQNRTLCELVRRVPTTAEQLQACWGFGGEGIKVEKHGAFFLEALAPFLPALRQAHEAACNPSAPAAAPAPPPLAPPGKWDGVWRAYGGLRMEVACCDA
;
A
#
# COMPACT_ATOMS: atom_id res chain seq x y z
N ALA A 1 -18.21 -26.59 -59.56
CA ALA A 1 -18.33 -25.22 -60.10
C ALA A 1 -18.12 -24.21 -58.97
N ALA A 2 -17.15 -23.32 -59.19
CA ALA A 2 -16.72 -22.12 -58.46
C ALA A 2 -17.33 -21.75 -57.10
N ALA A 3 -16.51 -21.83 -56.04
CA ALA A 3 -16.74 -21.10 -54.79
C ALA A 3 -16.31 -19.63 -54.95
N ARG A 4 -17.24 -18.68 -54.79
CA ARG A 4 -16.97 -17.24 -54.81
C ARG A 4 -16.20 -16.85 -53.55
N ARG A 5 -14.95 -16.40 -53.70
CA ARG A 5 -14.17 -15.75 -52.65
C ARG A 5 -14.66 -14.31 -52.45
N GLU A 6 -15.30 -14.03 -51.33
CA GLU A 6 -15.57 -12.67 -50.87
C GLU A 6 -14.26 -11.99 -50.46
N THR A 7 -13.79 -11.06 -51.28
CA THR A 7 -12.65 -10.19 -50.96
C THR A 7 -13.14 -9.06 -50.08
N LYS A 8 -13.05 -9.26 -48.76
CA LYS A 8 -13.31 -8.23 -47.75
C LYS A 8 -12.28 -7.10 -47.94
N ARG A 9 -12.72 -5.96 -48.48
CA ARG A 9 -11.86 -4.77 -48.66
C ARG A 9 -11.30 -4.32 -47.30
N PRO A 10 -10.00 -4.05 -47.19
CA PRO A 10 -9.43 -3.56 -45.94
C PRO A 10 -9.97 -2.17 -45.63
N ARG A 11 -10.48 -1.99 -44.40
CA ARG A 11 -10.95 -0.71 -43.88
C ARG A 11 -9.72 0.18 -43.67
N ARG A 12 -9.59 1.24 -44.46
CA ARG A 12 -8.54 2.27 -44.28
C ARG A 12 -8.66 2.83 -42.86
N GLU A 13 -7.60 2.68 -42.07
CA GLU A 13 -7.46 3.45 -40.83
C GLU A 13 -7.37 4.94 -41.16
N PRO A 14 -8.06 5.81 -40.39
CA PRO A 14 -7.92 7.24 -40.55
C PRO A 14 -6.50 7.64 -40.12
N SER A 15 -5.68 8.04 -41.10
CA SER A 15 -4.36 8.60 -40.85
C SER A 15 -4.48 9.79 -39.89
N LEU A 16 -3.95 9.65 -38.69
CA LEU A 16 -3.72 10.79 -37.80
C LEU A 16 -2.80 11.77 -38.53
N ARG A 17 -3.34 12.91 -38.97
CA ARG A 17 -2.49 13.98 -39.50
C ARG A 17 -1.56 14.41 -38.37
N PRO A 18 -0.25 14.55 -38.62
CA PRO A 18 0.63 15.17 -37.65
C PRO A 18 0.08 16.57 -37.33
N GLN A 19 -0.11 16.85 -36.04
CA GLN A 19 -0.53 18.17 -35.57
C GLN A 19 0.57 19.16 -35.96
N VAL A 20 0.34 19.91 -37.05
CA VAL A 20 1.22 21.01 -37.44
C VAL A 20 0.93 22.15 -36.48
N ALA A 21 1.91 22.51 -35.66
CA ALA A 21 1.81 23.70 -34.82
C ALA A 21 1.44 24.91 -35.70
N PRO A 22 0.43 25.71 -35.32
CA PRO A 22 0.00 26.82 -36.15
C PRO A 22 1.12 27.86 -36.25
N SER A 23 1.77 27.96 -37.42
CA SER A 23 2.67 29.08 -37.73
C SER A 23 1.89 30.15 -38.48
N ARG A 24 1.80 31.34 -37.88
CA ARG A 24 1.01 32.46 -38.40
C ARG A 24 1.92 33.35 -39.25
N SER A 25 1.94 33.14 -40.56
CA SER A 25 2.67 33.96 -41.53
C SER A 25 1.96 35.29 -41.85
N SER A 26 1.50 36.02 -40.82
CA SER A 26 1.01 37.39 -40.99
C SER A 26 1.82 38.36 -40.15
N ALA A 27 2.67 39.12 -40.83
CA ALA A 27 3.60 40.12 -40.30
C ALA A 27 2.93 41.37 -39.68
N ARG A 28 1.67 41.26 -39.22
CA ARG A 28 0.88 42.43 -38.74
C ARG A 28 0.63 42.46 -37.23
N ILE A 29 1.03 41.43 -36.49
CA ILE A 29 1.05 41.44 -35.02
C ILE A 29 2.35 40.76 -34.59
N GLU A 30 3.47 41.47 -34.71
CA GLU A 30 4.71 41.04 -34.07
C GLU A 30 4.56 41.19 -32.55
N GLY A 31 4.79 40.09 -31.81
CA GLY A 31 5.11 40.15 -30.39
C GLY A 31 3.97 40.02 -29.37
N ALA A 32 2.72 39.77 -29.78
CA ALA A 32 1.69 39.41 -28.80
C ALA A 32 1.93 37.97 -28.31
N SER A 33 2.47 37.82 -27.09
CA SER A 33 2.60 36.52 -26.41
C SER A 33 1.25 35.82 -26.38
N ALA A 34 1.23 34.53 -26.68
CA ALA A 34 0.02 33.73 -26.55
C ALA A 34 -0.50 33.83 -25.10
N PRO A 35 -1.82 33.96 -24.89
CA PRO A 35 -2.38 33.99 -23.55
C PRO A 35 -2.06 32.67 -22.83
N GLU A 36 -1.77 32.74 -21.53
CA GLU A 36 -1.41 31.58 -20.71
C GLU A 36 -2.51 30.50 -20.69
N ILE A 37 -3.75 30.89 -20.98
CA ILE A 37 -4.95 30.06 -20.96
C ILE A 37 -5.73 30.33 -22.26
N PHE A 38 -5.97 29.29 -23.07
CA PHE A 38 -6.85 29.37 -24.24
C PHE A 38 -7.72 28.13 -24.37
N ILE A 39 -8.83 28.22 -25.10
CA ILE A 39 -9.70 27.07 -25.38
C ILE A 39 -9.11 26.31 -26.57
N GLU A 40 -8.66 25.08 -26.33
CA GLU A 40 -8.04 24.23 -27.35
C GLU A 40 -9.08 23.47 -28.17
N ALA A 41 -10.11 22.93 -27.52
CA ALA A 41 -11.23 22.29 -28.19
C ALA A 41 -12.51 22.40 -27.37
N GLU A 42 -13.63 22.52 -28.06
CA GLU A 42 -14.95 22.41 -27.49
C GLU A 42 -15.68 21.27 -28.20
N THR A 43 -16.16 20.29 -27.44
CA THR A 43 -17.00 19.23 -27.97
C THR A 43 -18.46 19.68 -27.97
N GLY A 44 -19.26 19.22 -28.93
CA GLY A 44 -20.70 19.54 -29.02
C GLY A 44 -21.57 19.07 -27.84
N ARG A 45 -20.96 18.51 -26.79
CA ARG A 45 -21.60 18.19 -25.50
C ARG A 45 -21.26 19.23 -24.40
N GLY A 46 -20.66 20.36 -24.76
CA GLY A 46 -20.27 21.42 -23.82
C GLY A 46 -19.02 21.09 -23.00
N ASN A 47 -18.21 20.09 -23.40
CA ASN A 47 -16.93 19.83 -22.75
C ASN A 47 -15.84 20.65 -23.42
N VAL A 48 -15.16 21.48 -22.64
CA VAL A 48 -14.13 22.44 -23.08
C VAL A 48 -12.77 21.96 -22.57
N THR A 49 -11.82 21.76 -23.46
CA THR A 49 -10.42 21.52 -23.09
C THR A 49 -9.65 22.83 -23.19
N VAL A 50 -8.96 23.16 -22.11
CA VAL A 50 -8.18 24.39 -21.98
C VAL A 50 -6.71 24.08 -22.23
N GLY A 51 -6.13 24.71 -23.25
CA GLY A 51 -4.72 24.61 -23.62
C GLY A 51 -3.89 25.77 -23.06
N GLY A 52 -2.57 25.67 -23.26
CA GLY A 52 -1.57 26.61 -22.75
C GLY A 52 -0.95 26.16 -21.42
N ASP A 53 0.15 26.80 -21.01
CA ASP A 53 0.89 26.45 -19.79
C ASP A 53 0.04 26.64 -18.51
N GLY A 54 -0.83 27.65 -18.50
CA GLY A 54 -1.81 27.87 -17.43
C GLY A 54 -2.93 26.82 -17.44
N GLY A 55 -3.37 26.40 -18.63
CA GLY A 55 -4.33 25.30 -18.81
C GLY A 55 -3.79 23.97 -18.27
N ALA A 56 -2.53 23.65 -18.58
CA ALA A 56 -1.85 22.45 -18.08
C ALA A 56 -1.71 22.45 -16.54
N ARG A 57 -1.37 23.60 -15.93
CA ARG A 57 -1.30 23.75 -14.46
C ARG A 57 -2.66 23.57 -13.79
N MET A 58 -3.73 24.14 -14.35
CA MET A 58 -5.09 23.93 -13.83
C MET A 58 -5.55 22.48 -13.98
N ALA A 59 -5.28 21.84 -15.12
CA ALA A 59 -5.59 20.43 -15.34
C ALA A 59 -4.85 19.51 -14.36
N ALA A 60 -3.57 19.78 -14.09
CA ALA A 60 -2.79 19.06 -13.08
C ALA A 60 -3.32 19.29 -11.65
N SER A 61 -3.68 20.54 -11.30
CA SER A 61 -4.28 20.86 -10.00
C SER A 61 -5.61 20.13 -9.79
N LEU A 62 -6.50 20.14 -10.79
CA LEU A 62 -7.79 19.44 -10.74
C LEU A 62 -7.60 17.92 -10.68
N ALA A 63 -6.58 17.37 -11.36
CA ALA A 63 -6.22 15.96 -11.25
C ALA A 63 -5.72 15.62 -9.84
N GLN A 64 -4.90 16.49 -9.24
CA GLN A 64 -4.41 16.35 -7.87
C GLN A 64 -5.55 16.47 -6.85
N GLU A 65 -6.50 17.37 -7.04
CA GLU A 65 -7.71 17.50 -6.21
C GLU A 65 -8.63 16.28 -6.35
N ARG A 66 -8.80 15.75 -7.57
CA ARG A 66 -9.55 14.51 -7.81
C ARG A 66 -8.89 13.29 -7.15
N GLU A 67 -7.57 13.21 -7.20
CA GLU A 67 -6.84 12.15 -6.52
C GLU A 67 -6.92 12.31 -5.00
N SER A 68 -6.82 13.55 -4.50
CA SER A 68 -6.97 13.87 -3.08
C SER A 68 -8.37 13.55 -2.55
N THR A 69 -9.42 13.87 -3.33
CA THR A 69 -10.81 13.56 -2.97
C THR A 69 -11.10 12.06 -3.08
N ARG A 70 -10.54 11.34 -4.06
CA ARG A 70 -10.62 9.87 -4.13
C ARG A 70 -9.91 9.22 -2.94
N SER A 71 -8.72 9.71 -2.58
CA SER A 71 -7.96 9.25 -1.43
C SER A 71 -8.72 9.51 -0.13
N ALA A 72 -9.28 10.71 0.04
CA ALA A 72 -10.12 11.07 1.19
C ALA A 72 -11.40 10.23 1.27
N ALA A 73 -12.05 9.95 0.14
CA ALA A 73 -13.23 9.08 0.08
C ALA A 73 -12.88 7.62 0.43
N SER A 74 -11.70 7.14 0.02
CA SER A 74 -11.20 5.82 0.42
C SER A 74 -10.87 5.75 1.92
N ALA A 75 -10.33 6.82 2.49
CA ALA A 75 -10.07 6.93 3.92
C ALA A 75 -11.38 6.97 4.72
N ALA A 76 -12.40 7.68 4.26
CA ALA A 76 -13.70 7.75 4.92
C ALA A 76 -14.46 6.40 4.99
N LEU A 77 -14.11 5.43 4.13
CA LEU A 77 -14.67 4.08 4.13
C LEU A 77 -13.83 3.07 4.92
N ASP A 78 -12.64 3.45 5.40
CA ASP A 78 -11.81 2.56 6.22
C ASP A 78 -12.22 2.71 7.70
N PRO A 79 -12.69 1.63 8.37
CA PRO A 79 -12.99 1.66 9.80
C PRO A 79 -11.80 2.11 10.67
N LEU A 80 -10.59 2.19 10.12
CA LEU A 80 -9.40 2.69 10.82
C LEU A 80 -9.12 4.19 10.69
N ALA A 81 -9.65 4.86 9.67
CA ALA A 81 -9.67 6.32 9.68
C ALA A 81 -10.52 6.86 10.85
N ALA A 82 -11.50 6.06 11.31
CA ALA A 82 -12.31 6.37 12.49
C ALA A 82 -11.49 6.37 13.81
N PHE A 83 -10.35 5.67 13.87
CA PHE A 83 -9.44 5.70 15.03
C PHE A 83 -8.50 6.93 15.03
N GLY A 84 -8.69 7.91 14.12
CA GLY A 84 -7.90 9.15 14.11
C GLY A 84 -6.43 8.98 13.74
N LEU A 85 -6.08 7.80 13.24
CA LEU A 85 -4.72 7.28 13.13
C LEU A 85 -4.09 7.49 11.74
N GLY A 86 -4.69 8.35 10.90
CA GLY A 86 -4.17 8.75 9.60
C GLY A 86 -4.33 7.69 8.50
N ALA A 87 -3.42 7.71 7.52
CA ALA A 87 -3.36 6.74 6.44
C ALA A 87 -2.82 5.38 6.92
N MET A 88 -3.14 4.32 6.17
CA MET A 88 -2.72 2.95 6.49
C MET A 88 -1.20 2.81 6.47
N PRO A 89 -0.56 2.21 7.49
CA PRO A 89 0.90 2.15 7.59
C PRO A 89 1.47 1.35 6.41
N ALA A 90 2.36 1.98 5.65
CA ALA A 90 3.04 1.33 4.52
C ALA A 90 4.29 0.57 4.97
N SER A 91 4.88 0.96 6.11
CA SER A 91 6.19 0.52 6.57
C SER A 91 6.28 0.36 8.10
N GLU A 92 7.32 -0.33 8.57
CA GLU A 92 7.57 -0.58 10.01
C GLU A 92 7.80 0.71 10.82
N SER A 93 8.29 1.77 10.16
CA SER A 93 8.53 3.08 10.79
C SER A 93 7.25 3.82 11.18
N GLU A 94 6.13 3.51 10.53
CA GLU A 94 4.84 4.17 10.75
C GLU A 94 3.99 3.50 11.84
N LEU A 95 4.44 2.37 12.39
CA LEU A 95 3.76 1.70 13.50
C LEU A 95 4.01 2.41 14.84
N LEU A 96 3.00 2.34 15.70
CA LEU A 96 3.08 2.74 17.11
C LEU A 96 4.07 1.83 17.84
N ASP A 97 4.67 2.32 18.92
CA ASP A 97 5.61 1.51 19.71
C ASP A 97 4.97 0.25 20.30
N GLY A 98 3.69 0.33 20.72
CA GLY A 98 2.90 -0.82 21.18
C GLY A 98 2.53 -1.81 20.07
N GLU A 99 2.66 -1.45 18.81
CA GLU A 99 2.37 -2.32 17.65
C GLU A 99 3.61 -3.09 17.17
N ARG A 100 4.82 -2.60 17.48
CA ARG A 100 6.09 -3.19 17.01
C ARG A 100 6.28 -4.64 17.46
N GLU A 101 5.87 -4.95 18.69
CA GLU A 101 6.01 -6.29 19.25
C GLU A 101 5.12 -7.32 18.52
N ALA A 102 3.87 -6.96 18.26
CA ALA A 102 2.95 -7.78 17.46
C ALA A 102 3.44 -7.95 16.01
N TYR A 103 3.98 -6.88 15.41
CA TYR A 103 4.57 -6.95 14.08
C TYR A 103 5.76 -7.91 14.02
N ALA A 104 6.66 -7.85 15.00
CA ALA A 104 7.80 -8.75 15.09
C ALA A 104 7.37 -10.21 15.23
N ALA A 105 6.36 -10.49 16.06
CA ALA A 105 5.81 -11.83 16.23
C ALA A 105 5.18 -12.36 14.93
N LEU A 106 4.38 -11.55 14.22
CA LEU A 106 3.81 -11.93 12.93
C LEU A 106 4.89 -12.17 11.86
N ARG A 107 5.95 -11.38 11.87
CA ARG A 107 7.10 -11.56 10.96
C ARG A 107 7.83 -12.87 11.23
N ALA A 108 8.02 -13.23 12.49
CA ALA A 108 8.59 -14.52 12.89
C ALA A 108 7.67 -15.68 12.47
N ALA A 109 6.37 -15.58 12.74
CA ALA A 109 5.38 -16.58 12.34
C ALA A 109 5.36 -16.80 10.82
N LYS A 110 5.35 -15.72 10.03
CA LYS A 110 5.45 -15.78 8.57
C LYS A 110 6.70 -16.53 8.11
N ASN A 111 7.86 -16.24 8.71
CA ASN A 111 9.12 -16.87 8.33
C ASN A 111 9.15 -18.35 8.72
N ALA A 112 8.58 -18.72 9.87
CA ALA A 112 8.43 -20.11 10.26
C ALA A 112 7.58 -20.87 9.23
N ARG A 113 6.44 -20.30 8.83
CA ARG A 113 5.57 -20.90 7.83
C ARG A 113 6.21 -21.00 6.44
N ALA A 114 7.03 -20.01 6.08
CA ALA A 114 7.82 -20.02 4.84
C ALA A 114 8.82 -21.19 4.83
N GLY A 115 9.45 -21.44 5.98
CA GLY A 115 10.35 -22.58 6.17
C GLY A 115 9.63 -23.93 6.05
N GLU A 116 8.44 -24.06 6.62
CA GLU A 116 7.63 -25.29 6.55
C GLU A 116 7.19 -25.62 5.12
N GLU A 117 6.76 -24.62 4.34
CA GLU A 117 6.30 -24.84 2.97
C GLU A 117 7.43 -24.80 1.93
N GLY A 118 8.65 -24.44 2.35
CA GLY A 118 9.79 -24.27 1.45
C GLY A 118 9.58 -23.15 0.42
N THR A 119 8.75 -22.16 0.73
CA THR A 119 8.43 -21.03 -0.15
C THR A 119 9.04 -19.73 0.38
N ALA A 120 9.23 -18.75 -0.50
CA ALA A 120 9.70 -17.45 -0.05
C ALA A 120 8.63 -16.73 0.78
N ALA A 121 9.03 -16.08 1.87
CA ALA A 121 8.11 -15.47 2.84
C ALA A 121 7.11 -14.46 2.25
N TYR A 122 7.47 -13.77 1.16
CA TYR A 122 6.56 -12.82 0.49
C TYR A 122 5.38 -13.52 -0.22
N HIS A 123 5.49 -14.81 -0.56
CA HIS A 123 4.38 -15.58 -1.12
C HIS A 123 3.29 -15.84 -0.08
N ILE A 124 3.67 -15.98 1.19
CA ILE A 124 2.73 -16.09 2.30
C ILE A 124 2.07 -14.73 2.53
N ALA A 125 2.83 -13.75 3.03
CA ALA A 125 2.32 -12.41 3.32
C ALA A 125 3.37 -11.34 3.02
N GLN A 126 2.93 -10.21 2.46
CA GLN A 126 3.78 -9.05 2.26
C GLN A 126 3.98 -8.28 3.58
N ASN A 127 5.10 -7.57 3.72
CA ASN A 127 5.37 -6.80 4.94
C ASN A 127 4.32 -5.70 5.18
N ARG A 128 3.84 -5.06 4.10
CA ARG A 128 2.74 -4.09 4.18
C ARG A 128 1.45 -4.73 4.71
N THR A 129 1.13 -5.95 4.27
CA THR A 129 -0.01 -6.71 4.79
C THR A 129 0.15 -6.97 6.29
N LEU A 130 1.36 -7.25 6.78
CA LEU A 130 1.59 -7.43 8.22
C LEU A 130 1.36 -6.14 9.00
N CYS A 131 1.82 -4.98 8.50
CA CYS A 131 1.52 -3.68 9.12
C CYS A 131 0.01 -3.45 9.21
N GLU A 132 -0.70 -3.82 8.14
CA GLU A 132 -2.15 -3.72 8.06
C GLU A 132 -2.87 -4.64 9.05
N LEU A 133 -2.44 -5.89 9.19
CA LEU A 133 -3.02 -6.83 10.16
C LEU A 133 -2.89 -6.31 11.60
N VAL A 134 -1.72 -5.78 11.96
CA VAL A 134 -1.48 -5.22 13.30
C VAL A 134 -2.39 -4.03 13.59
N ARG A 135 -2.63 -3.21 12.57
CA ARG A 135 -3.47 -2.02 12.68
C ARG A 135 -4.95 -2.37 12.74
N ARG A 136 -5.43 -3.26 11.86
CA ARG A 136 -6.85 -3.68 11.76
C ARG A 136 -7.30 -4.64 12.85
N VAL A 137 -6.36 -5.38 13.45
CA VAL A 137 -6.61 -6.34 14.53
C VAL A 137 -7.75 -7.31 14.18
N PRO A 138 -7.66 -8.03 13.04
CA PRO A 138 -8.75 -8.92 12.62
C PRO A 138 -8.89 -10.09 13.60
N THR A 139 -10.12 -10.39 13.98
CA THR A 139 -10.45 -11.55 14.83
C THR A 139 -11.13 -12.67 14.06
N THR A 140 -11.61 -12.39 12.84
CA THR A 140 -12.31 -13.35 11.99
C THR A 140 -11.63 -13.49 10.64
N ALA A 141 -11.85 -14.65 9.98
CA ALA A 141 -11.33 -14.91 8.64
C ALA A 141 -11.87 -13.90 7.61
N GLU A 142 -13.12 -13.45 7.74
CA GLU A 142 -13.73 -12.44 6.88
C GLU A 142 -13.02 -11.08 7.00
N GLN A 143 -12.69 -10.66 8.22
CA GLN A 143 -11.92 -9.44 8.46
C GLN A 143 -10.49 -9.56 7.91
N LEU A 144 -9.89 -10.75 8.01
CA LEU A 144 -8.58 -11.03 7.44
C LEU A 144 -8.62 -10.97 5.91
N GLN A 145 -9.69 -11.46 5.28
CA GLN A 145 -9.91 -11.34 3.84
C GLN A 145 -10.12 -9.89 3.39
N ALA A 146 -10.70 -9.02 4.23
CA ALA A 146 -10.83 -7.60 3.93
C ALA A 146 -9.48 -6.85 3.93
N CYS A 147 -8.40 -7.47 4.42
CA CYS A 147 -7.07 -6.86 4.46
C CYS A 147 -6.35 -6.93 3.10
N TRP A 148 -5.56 -5.89 2.80
CA TRP A 148 -4.76 -5.80 1.60
C TRP A 148 -3.76 -6.97 1.49
N GLY A 149 -3.84 -7.73 0.41
CA GLY A 149 -3.00 -8.91 0.16
C GLY A 149 -3.67 -10.25 0.50
N PHE A 150 -4.80 -10.23 1.21
CA PHE A 150 -5.64 -11.41 1.46
C PHE A 150 -6.98 -11.38 0.68
N GLY A 151 -7.44 -10.20 0.26
CA GLY A 151 -8.71 -9.98 -0.46
C GLY A 151 -8.82 -10.46 -1.90
N GLY A 152 -8.06 -11.50 -2.28
CA GLY A 152 -8.23 -12.19 -3.57
C GLY A 152 -9.26 -13.32 -3.48
N GLU A 153 -8.99 -14.42 -4.17
CA GLU A 153 -9.79 -15.66 -4.16
C GLU A 153 -9.85 -16.38 -2.79
N GLY A 154 -9.39 -15.75 -1.70
CA GLY A 154 -9.43 -16.33 -0.36
C GLY A 154 -8.43 -17.47 -0.09
N ILE A 155 -7.73 -17.97 -1.12
CA ILE A 155 -6.79 -19.10 -1.02
C ILE A 155 -5.76 -18.94 0.12
N LYS A 156 -5.24 -17.73 0.32
CA LYS A 156 -4.27 -17.45 1.39
C LYS A 156 -4.90 -17.45 2.79
N VAL A 157 -6.14 -17.00 2.89
CA VAL A 157 -6.91 -16.99 4.14
C VAL A 157 -7.25 -18.42 4.54
N GLU A 158 -7.65 -19.26 3.58
CA GLU A 158 -7.92 -20.68 3.83
C GLU A 158 -6.66 -21.43 4.28
N LYS A 159 -5.50 -21.17 3.66
CA LYS A 159 -4.25 -21.87 3.97
C LYS A 159 -3.54 -21.39 5.23
N HIS A 160 -3.53 -20.07 5.47
CA HIS A 160 -2.71 -19.46 6.52
C HIS A 160 -3.49 -18.60 7.51
N GLY A 161 -4.78 -18.34 7.26
CA GLY A 161 -5.57 -17.41 8.08
C GLY A 161 -5.65 -17.83 9.54
N ALA A 162 -5.90 -19.11 9.81
CA ALA A 162 -5.94 -19.64 11.19
C ALA A 162 -4.61 -19.43 11.93
N PHE A 163 -3.50 -19.68 11.25
CA PHE A 163 -2.15 -19.51 11.80
C PHE A 163 -1.84 -18.04 12.13
N PHE A 164 -2.22 -17.11 11.27
CA PHE A 164 -2.05 -15.68 11.55
C PHE A 164 -2.95 -15.19 12.69
N LEU A 165 -4.19 -15.68 12.78
CA LEU A 165 -5.10 -15.34 13.89
C LEU A 165 -4.59 -15.87 15.23
N GLU A 166 -4.03 -17.08 15.25
CA GLU A 166 -3.40 -17.66 16.44
C GLU A 166 -2.17 -16.87 16.88
N ALA A 167 -1.31 -16.48 15.93
CA ALA A 167 -0.14 -15.64 16.21
C ALA A 167 -0.52 -14.23 16.71
N LEU A 168 -1.66 -13.69 16.30
CA LEU A 168 -2.16 -12.38 16.70
C LEU A 168 -2.86 -12.40 18.08
N ALA A 169 -3.55 -13.50 18.41
CA ALA A 169 -4.35 -13.67 19.62
C ALA A 169 -3.71 -13.16 20.93
N PRO A 170 -2.44 -13.46 21.26
CA PRO A 170 -1.83 -12.99 22.51
C PRO A 170 -1.59 -11.48 22.55
N PHE A 171 -1.45 -10.81 21.40
CA PHE A 171 -1.16 -9.38 21.31
C PHE A 171 -2.41 -8.51 21.19
N LEU A 172 -3.57 -9.11 20.90
CA LEU A 172 -4.87 -8.41 20.80
C LEU A 172 -5.16 -7.41 21.94
N PRO A 173 -5.00 -7.76 23.24
CA PRO A 173 -5.28 -6.81 24.32
C PRO A 173 -4.32 -5.62 24.32
N ALA A 174 -3.03 -5.85 24.06
CA ALA A 174 -2.01 -4.80 24.02
C ALA A 174 -2.23 -3.85 22.82
N LEU A 175 -2.59 -4.40 21.66
CA LEU A 175 -2.90 -3.62 20.46
C LEU A 175 -4.12 -2.71 20.67
N ARG A 176 -5.20 -3.23 21.27
CA ARG A 176 -6.38 -2.43 21.60
C ARG A 176 -6.05 -1.29 22.55
N GLN A 177 -5.25 -1.54 23.58
CA GLN A 177 -4.79 -0.50 24.50
C GLN A 177 -3.94 0.57 23.79
N ALA A 178 -3.03 0.17 22.91
CA ALA A 178 -2.22 1.10 22.13
C ALA A 178 -3.08 1.97 21.20
N HIS A 179 -4.13 1.40 20.59
CA HIS A 179 -5.08 2.13 19.75
C HIS A 179 -5.96 3.08 20.57
N GLU A 180 -6.46 2.65 21.72
CA GLU A 180 -7.22 3.52 22.64
C GLU A 180 -6.38 4.69 23.14
N ALA A 181 -5.12 4.45 23.50
CA ALA A 181 -4.19 5.49 23.94
C ALA A 181 -3.87 6.49 22.82
N ALA A 182 -3.78 6.03 21.57
CA ALA A 182 -3.59 6.90 20.42
C ALA A 182 -4.84 7.75 20.11
N CYS A 183 -6.04 7.19 20.29
CA CYS A 183 -7.31 7.91 20.12
C CYS A 183 -7.57 8.94 21.24
N ASN A 184 -7.08 8.70 22.45
CA ASN A 184 -7.27 9.59 23.59
C ASN A 184 -5.92 10.07 24.18
N PRO A 185 -5.32 11.12 23.59
CA PRO A 185 -4.04 11.64 24.06
C PRO A 185 -4.09 12.29 25.46
N SER A 186 -5.28 12.39 26.08
CA SER A 186 -5.47 12.98 27.43
C SER A 186 -5.52 11.96 28.56
N ALA A 187 -5.56 10.65 28.26
CA ALA A 187 -5.55 9.62 29.29
C ALA A 187 -4.13 9.48 29.87
N PRO A 188 -3.94 9.55 31.20
CA PRO A 188 -2.61 9.38 31.78
C PRO A 188 -2.11 7.98 31.45
N ALA A 189 -0.88 7.92 30.92
CA ALA A 189 -0.18 6.70 30.53
C ALA A 189 -0.27 5.64 31.66
N ALA A 190 -1.20 4.71 31.50
CA ALA A 190 -1.28 3.54 32.35
C ALA A 190 -0.05 2.67 32.03
N ALA A 191 0.72 2.40 33.07
CA ALA A 191 2.00 1.72 33.05
C ALA A 191 2.02 0.48 32.13
N PRO A 192 3.17 0.18 31.48
CA PRO A 192 3.29 -1.00 30.63
C PRO A 192 2.93 -2.24 31.44
N ALA A 193 1.92 -2.98 30.97
CA ALA A 193 1.58 -4.28 31.52
C ALA A 193 2.82 -5.19 31.46
N PRO A 194 3.12 -5.96 32.53
CA PRO A 194 4.26 -6.86 32.52
C PRO A 194 4.08 -7.91 31.41
N PRO A 195 5.17 -8.33 30.74
CA PRO A 195 5.11 -9.30 29.66
C PRO A 195 4.42 -10.59 30.13
N PRO A 196 3.54 -11.19 29.31
CA PRO A 196 2.90 -12.45 29.66
C PRO A 196 3.98 -13.52 29.86
N LEU A 197 3.98 -14.12 31.05
CA LEU A 197 4.81 -15.25 31.43
C LEU A 197 4.70 -16.35 30.37
N ALA A 198 5.86 -16.74 29.82
CA ALA A 198 6.00 -17.81 28.86
C ALA A 198 5.40 -19.14 29.37
N PRO A 199 4.67 -19.91 28.54
CA PRO A 199 4.40 -21.30 28.86
C PRO A 199 5.68 -22.14 28.75
N PRO A 200 5.92 -23.11 29.65
CA PRO A 200 7.08 -23.99 29.58
C PRO A 200 6.87 -25.06 28.50
N GLY A 201 7.65 -25.02 27.43
CA GLY A 201 7.59 -26.04 26.38
C GLY A 201 8.60 -25.81 25.26
N LYS A 202 9.79 -26.40 25.43
CA LYS A 202 10.95 -26.42 24.54
C LYS A 202 10.68 -26.26 23.04
N TRP A 203 11.24 -25.20 22.47
CA TRP A 203 11.71 -25.16 21.09
C TRP A 203 13.24 -25.21 21.16
N ASP A 204 13.80 -26.41 21.05
CA ASP A 204 15.24 -26.65 21.10
C ASP A 204 15.90 -26.20 19.78
N GLY A 205 16.45 -24.97 19.79
CA GLY A 205 17.71 -24.57 19.14
C GLY A 205 17.70 -24.29 17.63
N VAL A 206 18.35 -23.27 17.07
CA VAL A 206 19.35 -22.30 17.54
C VAL A 206 19.34 -21.16 16.51
N TRP A 207 19.16 -19.90 16.94
CA TRP A 207 19.69 -18.76 16.19
C TRP A 207 20.70 -18.06 17.09
N ARG A 208 21.99 -18.40 16.88
CA ARG A 208 23.10 -17.69 17.50
C ARG A 208 23.10 -16.25 16.98
N ALA A 209 22.90 -15.34 17.94
CA ALA A 209 23.47 -14.02 18.09
C ALA A 209 24.12 -13.40 16.84
N TYR A 210 23.52 -12.29 16.40
CA TYR A 210 24.21 -11.23 15.68
C TYR A 210 25.52 -10.88 16.40
N GLY A 211 26.62 -11.01 15.65
CA GLY A 211 27.96 -10.69 16.09
C GLY A 211 28.18 -9.19 16.29
N GLY A 212 29.02 -8.87 17.26
CA GLY A 212 29.42 -7.49 17.50
C GLY A 212 30.29 -7.27 18.73
N LEU A 213 31.30 -8.13 18.99
CA LEU A 213 32.54 -7.68 19.64
C LEU A 213 33.66 -8.71 19.39
N ARG A 214 34.67 -8.28 18.63
CA ARG A 214 35.90 -9.03 18.33
C ARG A 214 36.89 -8.71 19.44
N MET A 215 37.16 -9.65 20.35
CA MET A 215 38.39 -9.63 21.14
C MET A 215 39.35 -10.65 20.54
N GLU A 216 40.48 -10.14 20.05
CA GLU A 216 41.67 -10.94 19.79
C GLU A 216 42.15 -11.56 21.09
N VAL A 217 42.34 -12.88 21.08
CA VAL A 217 43.28 -13.54 22.00
C VAL A 217 44.15 -14.45 21.14
N ALA A 218 45.43 -14.11 21.13
CA ALA A 218 46.49 -14.84 20.46
C ALA A 218 46.66 -16.24 21.06
N CYS A 219 46.70 -17.26 20.22
CA CYS A 219 47.37 -18.52 20.52
C CYS A 219 48.83 -18.42 20.05
N CYS A 220 49.77 -18.62 20.96
CA CYS A 220 51.05 -19.25 20.64
C CYS A 220 51.21 -20.43 21.59
N ASP A 221 51.00 -21.62 21.04
CA ASP A 221 51.47 -22.90 21.57
C ASP A 221 53.00 -22.98 21.34
N ALA A 222 53.75 -23.24 22.41
CA ALA A 222 54.93 -24.11 22.47
C ALA A 222 55.38 -24.28 23.93
#